data_AF-A0A662A008-F1
#
_entry.id   AF-A0A662A008-F1
#
_cell.length_a   1.000
_cell.length_b   1.000
_cell.length_c   1.000
_cell.angle_alpha   90.00
_cell.angle_beta   90.00
_cell.angle_gamma   90.00
#
_symmetry.space_group_name_H-M   'P 1'
#
loop_
_entity.id
_entity.type
_entity.pdbx_description
1 polymer ?
#
loop_
_entity_poly.entity_id
_entity_poly.type
_entity_poly.pdbx_seq_one_letter_code
_entity_poly.pdbx_strand_id
1 'polypeptide(L)'
;MNDYMEVRRAALTTEKKALIAEVMELSKEESEPFWALYNEFQEKLYTVNTEYLKIVNEFADDYENMNEEMAADLMKRMFAYESDILKLKKSYHTKFMKFLSAQKTLMYFQAENKISNLVKYEIAQMIPLLDAGDSKKEPKKKK
;
A
#
# COMPACT_ATOMS: atom_id res chain seq x y z
N MET A 1 19.12 -9.94 8.40
CA MET A 1 17.75 -9.94 7.84
C MET A 1 17.38 -8.56 7.31
N ASN A 2 17.68 -7.45 8.02
CA ASN A 2 17.39 -6.07 7.58
C ASN A 2 18.08 -5.65 6.28
N ASP A 3 19.39 -5.88 6.13
CA ASP A 3 20.15 -5.40 4.96
C ASP A 3 19.62 -5.94 3.61
N TYR A 4 19.21 -7.21 3.57
CA TYR A 4 18.67 -7.81 2.34
C TYR A 4 17.31 -7.21 1.97
N MET A 5 16.43 -6.96 2.96
CA MET A 5 15.13 -6.34 2.73
C MET A 5 15.27 -4.88 2.33
N GLU A 6 16.24 -4.15 2.89
CA GLU A 6 16.59 -2.80 2.46
C GLU A 6 17.09 -2.75 1.02
N VAL A 7 17.98 -3.67 0.63
CA VAL A 7 18.46 -3.80 -0.76
C VAL A 7 17.32 -4.12 -1.72
N ARG A 8 16.44 -5.09 -1.38
CA ARG A 8 15.28 -5.44 -2.20
C ARG A 8 14.32 -4.27 -2.36
N ARG A 9 14.10 -3.50 -1.30
CA ARG A 9 13.30 -2.28 -1.35
C ARG A 9 13.93 -1.21 -2.22
N ALA A 10 15.24 -1.00 -2.11
CA ALA A 10 15.95 -0.05 -2.95
C ALA A 10 15.83 -0.43 -4.43
N ALA A 11 15.97 -1.72 -4.76
CA ALA A 11 15.76 -2.25 -6.11
C ALA A 11 14.33 -1.95 -6.62
N LEU A 12 13.29 -2.29 -5.84
CA LEU A 12 11.89 -1.99 -6.21
C LEU A 12 11.64 -0.49 -6.41
N THR A 13 12.27 0.36 -5.59
CA THR A 13 12.13 1.83 -5.71
C THR A 13 12.76 2.33 -7.01
N THR A 14 13.93 1.80 -7.36
CA THR A 14 14.63 2.11 -8.62
C THR A 14 13.85 1.63 -9.83
N GLU A 15 13.39 0.38 -9.83
CA GLU A 15 12.57 -0.21 -10.90
C GLU A 15 11.28 0.58 -11.11
N LYS A 16 10.57 0.92 -10.03
CA LYS A 16 9.39 1.76 -10.09
C LYS A 16 9.69 3.11 -10.73
N LYS A 17 10.77 3.78 -10.32
CA LYS A 17 11.16 5.08 -10.87
C LYS A 17 11.45 4.97 -12.37
N ALA A 18 12.12 3.90 -12.81
CA ALA A 18 12.39 3.64 -14.22
C ALA A 18 11.10 3.43 -15.02
N LEU A 19 10.16 2.62 -14.52
CA LEU A 19 8.86 2.40 -15.15
C LEU A 19 8.05 3.69 -15.27
N ILE A 20 8.05 4.52 -14.22
CA ILE A 20 7.39 5.83 -14.28
C ILE A 20 8.07 6.74 -15.31
N ALA A 21 9.40 6.74 -15.39
CA ALA A 21 10.13 7.53 -16.39
C ALA A 21 9.83 7.08 -17.83
N GLU A 22 9.66 5.77 -18.05
CA GLU A 22 9.33 5.20 -19.37
C GLU A 22 7.91 5.58 -19.83
N VAL A 23 6.95 5.59 -18.92
CA VAL A 23 5.55 5.91 -19.23
C VAL A 23 5.30 7.41 -19.31
N MET A 24 6.06 8.21 -18.56
CA MET A 24 5.82 9.65 -18.46
C MET A 24 6.51 10.43 -19.57
N GLU A 25 5.73 10.91 -20.52
CA GLU A 25 6.16 11.83 -21.59
C GLU A 25 6.29 13.28 -21.08
N LEU A 26 7.29 13.57 -20.26
CA LEU A 26 7.50 14.89 -19.65
C LEU A 26 8.25 15.83 -20.61
N SER A 27 7.79 17.08 -20.69
CA SER A 27 8.59 18.16 -21.30
C SER A 27 9.79 18.52 -20.42
N LYS A 28 10.71 19.30 -20.96
CA LYS A 28 11.88 19.79 -20.21
C LYS A 28 11.45 20.62 -18.99
N GLU A 29 10.39 21.41 -19.13
CA GLU A 29 9.84 22.29 -18.09
C GLU A 29 9.03 21.51 -17.04
N GLU A 30 8.42 20.38 -17.42
CA GLU A 30 7.65 19.53 -16.50
C GLU A 30 8.55 18.60 -15.67
N SER A 31 9.72 18.22 -16.19
CA SER A 31 10.56 17.16 -15.64
C SER A 31 11.03 17.43 -14.21
N GLU A 32 11.66 18.58 -13.96
CA GLU A 32 12.17 18.93 -12.63
C GLU A 32 11.07 19.00 -11.55
N PRO A 33 9.97 19.78 -11.72
CA PRO A 33 8.91 19.83 -10.72
C PRO A 33 8.18 18.48 -10.57
N PHE A 34 8.08 17.68 -11.65
CA PHE A 34 7.54 16.34 -11.56
C PHE A 34 8.36 15.45 -10.63
N TRP A 35 9.67 15.34 -10.86
CA TRP A 35 10.51 14.44 -10.08
C TRP A 35 10.64 14.88 -8.62
N ALA A 36 10.66 16.18 -8.34
CA ALA A 36 10.62 16.71 -6.98
C ALA A 36 9.34 16.26 -6.25
N LEU A 37 8.17 16.47 -6.87
CA LEU A 37 6.89 16.12 -6.27
C LEU A 37 6.66 14.61 -6.20
N TYR A 38 7.16 13.85 -7.18
CA TYR A 38 7.18 12.39 -7.19
C TYR A 38 7.93 11.87 -5.96
N ASN A 39 9.17 12.32 -5.72
CA ASN A 39 9.96 11.85 -4.59
C ASN A 39 9.26 12.14 -3.26
N GLU A 40 8.74 13.35 -3.08
CA GLU A 40 7.95 13.72 -1.89
C GLU A 40 6.74 12.79 -1.70
N PHE A 41 5.99 12.52 -2.77
CA PHE A 41 4.85 11.62 -2.72
C PHE A 41 5.24 10.18 -2.38
N GLN A 42 6.32 9.66 -2.96
CA GLN A 42 6.82 8.31 -2.68
C GLN A 42 7.25 8.14 -1.22
N GLU A 43 7.89 9.16 -0.63
CA GLU A 43 8.23 9.17 0.79
C GLU A 43 6.98 9.12 1.67
N LYS A 44 5.95 9.91 1.36
CA LYS A 44 4.68 9.87 2.11
C LYS A 44 3.93 8.56 1.92
N LEU A 45 3.92 8.00 0.71
CA LEU A 45 3.34 6.69 0.43
C LEU A 45 4.04 5.61 1.24
N TYR A 46 5.36 5.67 1.36
CA TYR A 46 6.11 4.73 2.18
C TYR A 46 5.67 4.77 3.64
N THR A 47 5.53 5.96 4.23
CA THR A 47 5.06 6.11 5.61
C THR A 47 3.68 5.46 5.78
N VAL A 48 2.73 5.75 4.89
CA VAL A 48 1.36 5.20 4.99
C VAL A 48 1.34 3.69 4.75
N ASN A 49 2.11 3.18 3.78
CA ASN A 49 2.20 1.74 3.51
C ASN A 49 2.92 0.96 4.61
N THR A 50 3.74 1.63 5.43
CA THR A 50 4.35 0.98 6.61
C THR A 50 3.27 0.56 7.61
N GLU A 51 2.20 1.34 7.76
CA GLU A 51 1.06 0.95 8.61
C GLU A 51 0.31 -0.26 8.03
N TYR A 52 0.14 -0.34 6.71
CA TYR A 52 -0.43 -1.53 6.07
C TYR A 52 0.39 -2.79 6.35
N LEU A 53 1.71 -2.72 6.22
CA LEU A 53 2.58 -3.86 6.53
C LEU A 53 2.52 -4.26 8.00
N LYS A 54 2.38 -3.31 8.94
CA LYS A 54 2.17 -3.61 10.35
C LYS A 54 0.87 -4.38 10.57
N ILE A 55 -0.23 -3.94 9.96
CA ILE A 55 -1.54 -4.63 10.05
C ILE A 55 -1.42 -6.06 9.52
N VAL A 56 -0.76 -6.25 8.38
CA VAL A 56 -0.55 -7.58 7.77
C VAL A 56 0.33 -8.47 8.64
N ASN A 57 1.42 -7.95 9.19
CA ASN A 57 2.31 -8.72 10.06
C ASN A 57 1.61 -9.11 11.37
N GLU A 58 0.89 -8.19 12.00
CA GLU A 58 0.14 -8.48 13.23
C GLU A 58 -0.95 -9.52 12.99
N PHE A 59 -1.66 -9.43 11.85
CA PHE A 59 -2.58 -10.49 11.44
C PHE A 59 -1.88 -11.86 11.33
N ALA A 60 -0.70 -11.91 10.72
CA ALA A 60 0.04 -13.16 10.54
C ALA A 60 0.57 -13.72 11.88
N ASP A 61 1.05 -12.85 12.78
CA ASP A 61 1.58 -13.23 14.09
C ASP A 61 0.49 -13.78 15.01
N ASP A 62 -0.72 -13.19 14.96
CA ASP A 62 -1.85 -13.56 15.83
C ASP A 62 -2.91 -14.44 15.15
N TYR A 63 -2.67 -14.93 13.92
CA TYR A 63 -3.65 -15.66 13.11
C TYR A 63 -4.38 -16.78 13.87
N GLU A 64 -3.64 -17.65 14.57
CA GLU A 64 -4.18 -18.79 15.32
C GLU A 64 -4.94 -18.38 16.60
N ASN A 65 -4.68 -17.17 17.12
CA ASN A 65 -5.27 -16.66 18.36
C ASN A 65 -6.24 -15.49 18.12
N MET A 66 -6.62 -15.27 16.87
CA MET A 66 -7.47 -14.15 16.47
C MET A 66 -8.79 -14.16 17.25
N ASN A 67 -9.06 -13.08 17.98
CA ASN A 67 -10.32 -12.88 18.71
C ASN A 67 -11.10 -11.67 18.16
N GLU A 68 -12.34 -11.52 18.61
CA GLU A 68 -13.25 -10.46 18.15
C GLU A 68 -12.68 -9.04 18.31
N GLU A 69 -11.96 -8.76 19.41
CA GLU A 69 -11.37 -7.45 19.66
C GLU A 69 -10.20 -7.17 18.69
N MET A 70 -9.30 -8.15 18.51
CA MET A 70 -8.19 -8.06 17.56
C MET A 70 -8.69 -7.89 16.12
N ALA A 71 -9.68 -8.69 15.71
CA ALA A 71 -10.27 -8.60 14.37
C ALA A 71 -10.92 -7.23 14.12
N ALA A 72 -11.67 -6.71 15.10
CA ALA A 72 -12.30 -5.39 15.00
C ALA A 72 -11.26 -4.26 14.91
N ASP A 73 -10.19 -4.34 15.70
CA ASP A 73 -9.12 -3.34 15.67
C ASP A 73 -8.31 -3.38 14.36
N LEU A 74 -7.93 -4.57 13.88
CA LEU A 74 -7.24 -4.73 12.58
C LEU A 74 -8.07 -4.14 11.45
N MET A 75 -9.39 -4.40 11.40
CA MET A 75 -10.23 -3.80 10.37
C MET A 75 -10.37 -2.29 10.50
N LYS A 76 -10.50 -1.77 11.72
CA LYS A 76 -10.51 -0.32 11.95
C LYS A 76 -9.23 0.35 11.42
N ARG A 77 -8.06 -0.25 11.68
CA ARG A 77 -6.77 0.24 11.17
C ARG A 77 -6.64 0.08 9.66
N MET A 78 -7.18 -0.99 9.08
CA MET A 78 -7.23 -1.17 7.62
C MET A 78 -8.03 -0.04 6.95
N PHE A 79 -9.21 0.28 7.47
CA PHE A 79 -10.01 1.40 6.96
C PHE A 79 -9.31 2.75 7.13
N ALA A 80 -8.60 2.96 8.24
CA ALA A 80 -7.79 4.16 8.43
C ALA A 80 -6.68 4.26 7.36
N TYR A 81 -5.95 3.16 7.11
CA TYR A 81 -4.95 3.08 6.05
C TYR A 81 -5.53 3.42 4.67
N GLU A 82 -6.66 2.82 4.30
CA GLU A 82 -7.32 3.10 3.01
C GLU A 82 -7.73 4.57 2.88
N SER A 83 -8.28 5.14 3.96
CA SER A 83 -8.64 6.55 4.06
C SER A 83 -7.41 7.45 3.84
N ASP A 84 -6.30 7.15 4.48
CA ASP A 84 -5.08 7.96 4.42
C ASP A 84 -4.39 7.87 3.05
N ILE A 85 -4.38 6.68 2.43
CA ILE A 85 -3.93 6.53 1.03
C ILE A 85 -4.79 7.37 0.09
N LEU A 86 -6.13 7.34 0.25
CA LEU A 86 -7.02 8.12 -0.61
C LEU A 86 -6.83 9.63 -0.42
N LYS A 87 -6.72 10.10 0.82
CA LYS A 87 -6.42 11.51 1.14
C LYS A 87 -5.10 11.94 0.50
N LEU A 88 -4.06 11.11 0.63
CA LEU A 88 -2.75 11.38 0.06
C LEU A 88 -2.83 11.49 -1.46
N LYS A 89 -3.44 10.51 -2.14
CA LYS A 89 -3.63 10.53 -3.60
C LYS A 89 -4.38 11.78 -4.06
N LYS A 90 -5.47 12.16 -3.38
CA LYS A 90 -6.22 13.40 -3.68
C LYS A 90 -5.36 14.66 -3.53
N SER A 91 -4.57 14.75 -2.46
CA SER A 91 -3.67 15.88 -2.22
C SER A 91 -2.63 16.02 -3.34
N TYR A 92 -1.95 14.92 -3.69
CA TYR A 92 -0.91 14.95 -4.71
C TYR A 92 -1.47 15.09 -6.12
N HIS A 93 -2.66 14.56 -6.41
CA HIS A 93 -3.37 14.85 -7.65
C HIS A 93 -3.51 16.36 -7.87
N THR A 94 -4.01 17.09 -6.86
CA THR A 94 -4.16 18.54 -6.94
C THR A 94 -2.81 19.25 -7.10
N LYS A 95 -1.73 18.73 -6.51
CA LYS A 95 -0.38 19.29 -6.68
C LYS A 95 0.18 19.05 -8.10
N PHE A 96 0.04 17.85 -8.66
CA PHE A 96 0.49 17.51 -10.02
C PHE A 96 -0.27 18.31 -11.08
N MET A 97 -1.58 18.51 -10.90
CA MET A 97 -2.43 19.31 -11.80
C MET A 97 -2.01 20.78 -11.94
N LYS A 98 -1.10 21.29 -11.07
CA LYS A 98 -0.60 22.67 -11.18
C LYS A 98 0.35 22.89 -12.35
N PHE A 99 1.01 21.83 -12.82
CA PHE A 99 2.01 21.92 -13.88
C PHE A 99 1.88 20.81 -14.94
N LEU A 100 1.17 19.72 -14.65
CA LEU A 100 0.81 18.71 -15.65
C LEU A 100 -0.61 18.92 -16.19
N SER A 101 -0.83 18.48 -17.43
CA SER A 101 -2.18 18.33 -17.96
C SER A 101 -2.99 17.26 -17.20
N ALA A 102 -4.32 17.30 -17.32
CA ALA A 102 -5.20 16.28 -16.75
C ALA A 102 -4.87 14.87 -17.26
N GLN A 103 -4.51 14.74 -18.55
CA GLN A 103 -4.14 13.47 -19.16
C GLN A 103 -2.84 12.90 -18.56
N LYS A 104 -1.78 13.72 -18.45
CA LYS A 104 -0.50 13.28 -17.86
C LYS A 104 -0.65 12.97 -16.37
N THR A 105 -1.45 13.75 -15.64
CA THR A 105 -1.75 13.46 -14.23
C THR A 105 -2.47 12.11 -14.09
N LEU A 106 -3.50 11.85 -14.91
CA LEU A 106 -4.19 10.55 -14.90
C LEU A 106 -3.23 9.41 -15.24
N MET A 107 -2.39 9.58 -16.26
CA MET A 107 -1.40 8.57 -16.69
C MET A 107 -0.44 8.21 -15.55
N TYR A 108 0.07 9.21 -14.83
CA TYR A 108 0.91 8.99 -13.66
C TYR A 108 0.19 8.13 -12.59
N PHE A 109 -1.03 8.52 -12.20
CA PHE A 109 -1.77 7.76 -11.18
C PHE A 109 -2.19 6.37 -11.66
N GLN A 110 -2.45 6.17 -12.95
CA GLN A 110 -2.69 4.84 -13.52
C GLN A 110 -1.46 3.94 -13.40
N ALA A 111 -0.27 4.44 -13.76
CA ALA A 111 0.98 3.68 -13.63
C ALA A 111 1.29 3.36 -12.15
N GLU A 112 1.21 4.35 -11.27
CA GLU A 112 1.37 4.20 -9.82
C GLU A 112 0.41 3.14 -9.24
N ASN A 113 -0.86 3.18 -9.63
CA ASN A 113 -1.87 2.23 -9.16
C ASN A 113 -1.60 0.80 -9.67
N LYS A 114 -1.17 0.63 -10.93
CA LYS A 114 -0.83 -0.70 -11.47
C LYS A 114 0.29 -1.35 -10.67
N ILE A 115 1.37 -0.60 -10.40
CA ILE A 115 2.50 -1.07 -9.61
C ILE A 115 2.04 -1.40 -8.17
N SER A 116 1.30 -0.48 -7.53
CA SER A 116 0.81 -0.70 -6.17
C SER A 116 -0.12 -1.91 -6.07
N ASN A 117 -0.98 -2.15 -7.05
CA ASN A 117 -1.91 -3.28 -7.05
C ASN A 117 -1.18 -4.61 -7.23
N LEU A 118 -0.13 -4.67 -8.05
CA LEU A 118 0.71 -5.87 -8.18
C LEU A 118 1.38 -6.21 -6.85
N VAL A 119 1.98 -5.23 -6.17
CA VAL A 119 2.58 -5.44 -4.84
C VAL A 119 1.55 -5.93 -3.82
N LYS A 120 0.36 -5.32 -3.80
CA LYS A 120 -0.73 -5.75 -2.91
C LYS A 120 -1.21 -7.16 -3.23
N TYR A 121 -1.24 -7.55 -4.50
CA TYR A 121 -1.59 -8.90 -4.92
C TYR A 121 -0.57 -9.93 -4.43
N GLU A 122 0.73 -9.64 -4.54
CA GLU A 122 1.79 -10.50 -3.98
C GLU A 122 1.66 -10.67 -2.46
N ILE A 123 1.36 -9.59 -1.74
CA ILE A 123 1.12 -9.64 -0.29
C ILE A 123 -0.13 -10.47 0.02
N ALA A 124 -1.23 -10.24 -0.70
CA ALA A 124 -2.50 -10.94 -0.48
C ALA A 124 -2.38 -12.46 -0.66
N GLN A 125 -1.52 -12.94 -1.56
CA GLN A 125 -1.26 -14.37 -1.73
C GLN A 125 -0.63 -15.02 -0.48
N MET A 126 0.04 -14.24 0.38
CA MET A 126 0.68 -14.72 1.61
C MET A 126 -0.26 -14.67 2.82
N ILE A 127 -1.41 -14.01 2.70
CA ILE A 127 -2.35 -13.80 3.81
C ILE A 127 -3.41 -14.91 3.77
N PRO A 128 -3.47 -15.81 4.78
CA PRO A 128 -4.55 -16.79 4.86
C PRO A 128 -5.89 -16.08 5.13
N LEU A 129 -6.97 -16.66 4.61
CA LEU A 129 -8.32 -16.25 5.03
C LEU A 129 -8.53 -16.72 6.47
N LEU A 130 -9.13 -15.88 7.32
CA LEU A 130 -9.57 -16.34 8.64
C LEU A 130 -10.56 -17.48 8.46
N ASP A 131 -10.21 -18.64 9.01
CA ASP A 131 -11.16 -19.72 9.16
C ASP A 131 -12.22 -19.30 10.18
N ALA A 132 -13.49 -19.41 9.81
CA ALA A 132 -14.61 -19.19 10.73
C ALA A 132 -14.75 -20.31 11.78
N GLY A 133 -13.63 -20.88 12.25
CA GLY A 133 -13.55 -22.12 13.02
C GLY A 133 -14.58 -22.21 14.14
N ASP A 134 -15.58 -23.09 13.94
CA ASP A 134 -16.55 -23.57 14.91
C ASP A 134 -16.92 -22.60 16.06
N SER A 135 -17.81 -21.65 15.78
CA SER A 135 -18.74 -21.09 16.77
C SER A 135 -19.69 -22.15 17.40
N LYS A 136 -19.42 -23.45 17.21
CA LYS A 136 -20.07 -24.61 17.83
C LYS A 136 -19.07 -25.58 18.45
N LYS A 137 -18.27 -25.15 19.42
CA LYS A 137 -17.91 -26.06 20.52
C LYS A 137 -18.97 -25.92 21.61
N GLU A 138 -20.12 -26.59 21.39
CA GLU A 138 -21.07 -26.85 22.48
C GLU A 138 -20.30 -27.51 23.65
N PRO A 139 -20.57 -27.11 24.91
CA PRO A 139 -19.97 -27.78 26.05
C PRO A 139 -20.41 -29.23 26.02
N LYS A 140 -19.45 -30.16 25.98
CA LYS A 140 -19.72 -31.60 26.15
C LYS A 140 -20.55 -31.77 27.43
N LYS A 141 -21.85 -32.04 27.27
CA LYS A 141 -22.72 -32.46 28.38
C LYS A 141 -22.10 -33.70 28.97
N LYS A 142 -21.59 -33.58 30.20
CA LYS A 142 -21.19 -34.72 31.03
C LYS A 142 -22.39 -35.66 31.13
N LYS A 143 -22.26 -36.88 30.63
CA LYS A 143 -23.10 -38.02 31.01
C LYS A 143 -22.33 -38.83 32.05
#